data_AF-A0A7X7R3W0-F1
#
_entry.id   AF-A0A7X7R3W0-F1
#
_cell.length_a   1.000
_cell.length_b   1.000
_cell.length_c   1.000
_cell.angle_alpha   90.00
_cell.angle_beta   90.00
_cell.angle_gamma   90.00
#
_symmetry.space_group_name_H-M   'P 1'
#
loop_
_entity.id
_entity.type
_entity.pdbx_description
1 polymer ?
#
loop_
_entity_poly.entity_id
_entity_poly.type
_entity_poly.pdbx_seq_one_letter_code
_entity_poly.pdbx_strand_id
1 'polypeptide(L)'
;LIDFVDMKDKQNQERVIDTFKKEMEKDKAHTRIVGMTGLGFLEMTRKKSRYGVSEFFTDECKHCHGRGRTINLFALACEVKRKLSNSGYAENKYLVCEGHPEFLQYLQNDENNLNYIRKRTHKKIRLVADNDMPVGEYNIYTSD
;
A
#
# COMPACT_ATOMS: atom_id res chain seq x y z
N LEU A 1 -14.65 -13.94 7.78
CA LEU A 1 -15.29 -13.63 9.07
C LEU A 1 -15.11 -12.15 9.32
N ILE A 2 -16.15 -11.48 9.81
CA ILE A 2 -16.11 -10.08 10.21
C ILE A 2 -16.44 -10.02 11.69
N ASP A 3 -15.58 -9.36 12.46
CA ASP A 3 -15.76 -9.11 13.88
C ASP A 3 -16.31 -7.70 14.07
N PHE A 4 -17.59 -7.62 14.44
CA PHE A 4 -18.21 -6.34 14.78
C PHE A 4 -18.00 -6.08 16.26
N VAL A 5 -17.93 -4.80 16.64
CA VAL A 5 -17.89 -4.39 18.04
C VAL A 5 -19.12 -4.94 18.77
N ASP A 6 -18.92 -5.40 20.00
CA ASP A 6 -19.98 -5.93 20.86
C ASP A 6 -21.11 -4.92 21.04
N MET A 7 -22.33 -5.38 20.74
CA MET A 7 -23.56 -4.61 20.90
C MET A 7 -24.41 -5.23 22.00
N LYS A 8 -24.80 -4.43 22.98
CA LYS A 8 -25.68 -4.87 24.08
C LYS A 8 -27.12 -5.12 23.61
N ASP A 9 -27.56 -4.38 22.59
CA ASP A 9 -28.91 -4.43 22.05
C ASP A 9 -28.92 -5.18 20.71
N LYS A 10 -29.78 -6.20 20.62
CA LYS A 10 -29.98 -7.01 19.42
C LYS A 10 -30.51 -6.18 18.25
N GLN A 11 -31.33 -5.16 18.50
CA GLN A 11 -31.82 -4.30 17.41
C GLN A 11 -30.68 -3.56 16.72
N ASN A 12 -29.66 -3.13 17.48
CA ASN A 12 -28.48 -2.49 16.87
C ASN A 12 -27.69 -3.48 16.02
N GLN A 13 -27.54 -4.72 16.50
CA GLN A 13 -26.89 -5.78 15.73
C GLN A 13 -27.62 -6.08 14.42
N GLU A 14 -28.93 -6.22 14.45
CA GLU A 14 -29.76 -6.43 13.26
C GLU A 14 -29.62 -5.26 12.27
N ARG A 15 -29.65 -4.02 12.76
CA ARG A 15 -29.45 -2.82 11.92
C ARG A 15 -28.08 -2.78 11.24
N VAL A 16 -27.02 -3.21 11.91
CA VAL A 16 -25.68 -3.32 11.33
C VAL A 16 -25.66 -4.37 10.22
N ILE A 17 -26.24 -5.55 10.47
CA ILE A 17 -26.28 -6.65 9.51
C ILE A 17 -27.12 -6.28 8.28
N ASP A 18 -28.27 -5.64 8.47
CA ASP A 18 -29.14 -5.23 7.37
C ASP A 18 -28.52 -4.10 6.53
N THR A 19 -27.85 -3.16 7.18
CA THR A 19 -27.05 -2.15 6.48
C THR A 19 -25.93 -2.82 5.68
N PHE A 20 -25.21 -3.77 6.29
CA PHE A 20 -24.15 -4.52 5.63
C PHE A 20 -24.66 -5.28 4.38
N LYS A 21 -25.81 -5.97 4.49
CA LYS A 21 -26.44 -6.66 3.35
C LYS A 21 -26.76 -5.69 2.21
N LYS A 22 -27.41 -4.55 2.52
CA LYS A 22 -27.76 -3.52 1.52
C LYS A 22 -26.54 -2.94 0.82
N GLU A 23 -25.44 -2.74 1.54
CA GLU A 23 -24.20 -2.24 0.92
C GLU A 23 -23.50 -3.31 0.07
N MET A 24 -23.58 -4.59 0.46
CA MET A 24 -23.02 -5.70 -0.33
C MET A 24 -23.80 -5.98 -1.62
N GLU A 25 -25.09 -5.62 -1.72
CA GLU A 25 -25.86 -5.71 -2.96
C GLU A 25 -25.30 -4.81 -4.08
N LYS A 26 -24.57 -3.75 -3.72
CA LYS A 26 -23.90 -2.85 -4.68
C LYS A 26 -22.59 -3.42 -5.20
N ASP A 27 -22.03 -4.45 -4.57
CA ASP A 27 -20.79 -5.09 -5.01
C ASP A 27 -21.04 -5.93 -6.26
N LYS A 28 -20.18 -5.75 -7.26
CA LYS A 28 -20.21 -6.54 -8.50
C LYS A 28 -19.76 -7.98 -8.28
N ALA A 29 -18.96 -8.24 -7.25
CA ALA A 29 -18.52 -9.59 -6.91
C ALA A 29 -19.64 -10.38 -6.24
N HIS A 30 -19.87 -11.61 -6.70
CA HIS A 30 -20.86 -12.49 -6.09
C HIS A 30 -20.52 -12.71 -4.61
N THR A 31 -21.48 -12.38 -3.74
CA THR A 31 -21.34 -12.38 -2.30
C THR A 31 -22.48 -13.18 -1.68
N ARG A 32 -22.16 -14.04 -0.71
CA ARG A 32 -23.13 -14.81 0.08
C ARG A 32 -22.92 -14.50 1.56
N ILE A 33 -23.94 -13.95 2.20
CA ILE A 33 -23.93 -13.68 3.63
C ILE A 33 -24.64 -14.86 4.32
N VAL A 34 -23.94 -15.57 5.20
CA VAL A 34 -24.45 -16.74 5.92
C VAL A 34 -25.21 -16.29 7.18
N GLY A 35 -24.69 -15.29 7.88
CA GLY A 35 -25.27 -14.75 9.12
C GLY A 35 -24.26 -14.76 10.26
N MET A 36 -24.74 -14.58 11.48
CA MET A 36 -23.88 -14.60 12.68
C MET A 36 -23.53 -16.04 13.05
N THR A 37 -22.24 -16.28 13.29
CA THR A 37 -21.73 -17.51 13.90
C THR A 37 -22.10 -17.56 15.39
N GLY A 38 -22.04 -18.76 15.98
CA GLY A 38 -22.25 -18.93 17.42
C GLY A 38 -21.21 -18.20 18.30
N LEU A 39 -20.10 -17.76 17.71
CA LEU A 39 -19.04 -17.00 18.40
C LEU A 39 -19.18 -15.48 18.24
N GLY A 40 -20.23 -14.99 17.58
CA GLY A 40 -20.45 -13.54 17.41
C GLY A 40 -19.76 -12.91 16.20
N PHE A 41 -19.15 -13.68 15.31
CA PHE A 41 -18.65 -13.17 14.01
C PHE A 41 -19.73 -13.22 12.93
N LEU A 42 -19.75 -12.26 12.01
CA LEU A 42 -20.52 -12.37 10.78
C LEU A 42 -19.75 -13.23 9.76
N GLU A 43 -20.40 -14.28 9.26
CA GLU A 43 -19.88 -15.14 8.21
C GLU A 43 -20.41 -14.77 6.83
N MET A 44 -19.49 -14.68 5.87
CA MET A 44 -19.79 -14.42 4.47
C MET A 44 -18.73 -15.05 3.57
N THR A 45 -19.10 -15.31 2.33
CA THR A 45 -18.16 -15.59 1.24
C THR A 45 -18.30 -14.52 0.17
N ARG A 46 -17.17 -14.14 -0.44
CA ARG A 46 -17.11 -13.18 -1.54
C ARG A 46 -16.22 -13.77 -2.62
N LYS A 47 -16.71 -13.86 -3.86
CA LYS A 47 -15.96 -14.43 -4.98
C LYS A 47 -14.68 -13.60 -5.23
N LYS A 48 -13.50 -14.24 -5.17
CA LYS A 48 -12.23 -13.61 -5.56
C LYS A 48 -12.22 -13.46 -7.08
N SER A 49 -12.35 -12.22 -7.55
CA SER A 49 -12.36 -11.91 -8.99
C SER A 49 -10.98 -11.53 -9.54
N ARG A 50 -10.09 -11.01 -8.68
CA ARG A 50 -8.72 -10.57 -9.02
C ARG A 50 -7.79 -10.78 -7.82
N TYR A 51 -6.48 -10.63 -8.05
CA TYR A 51 -5.50 -10.47 -6.98
C TYR A 51 -5.93 -9.33 -6.05
N GLY A 52 -5.78 -9.54 -4.73
CA GLY A 52 -6.11 -8.51 -3.76
C GLY A 52 -5.19 -7.30 -3.94
N VAL A 53 -5.65 -6.09 -3.58
CA VAL A 53 -4.82 -4.87 -3.67
C VAL A 53 -3.50 -5.06 -2.92
N SER A 54 -3.54 -5.60 -1.70
CA SER A 54 -2.33 -5.90 -0.93
C SER A 54 -1.40 -6.86 -1.67
N GLU A 55 -1.94 -7.90 -2.30
CA GLU A 55 -1.17 -8.90 -3.05
C GLU A 55 -0.41 -8.29 -4.24
N PHE A 56 -0.92 -7.20 -4.82
CA PHE A 56 -0.26 -6.48 -5.91
C PHE A 56 0.90 -5.59 -5.44
N PHE A 57 0.83 -5.04 -4.23
CA PHE A 57 1.81 -4.08 -3.70
C PHE A 57 2.79 -4.69 -2.68
N THR A 58 2.72 -6.00 -2.43
CA THR A 58 3.54 -6.65 -1.42
C THR A 58 4.05 -8.01 -1.91
N ASP A 59 5.22 -8.40 -1.43
CA ASP A 59 5.81 -9.73 -1.62
C ASP A 59 5.76 -10.52 -0.31
N GLU A 60 5.97 -11.84 -0.40
CA GLU A 60 6.12 -12.68 0.78
C GLU A 60 7.38 -12.29 1.56
N CYS A 61 7.24 -12.15 2.89
CA CYS A 61 8.39 -11.82 3.72
C CYS A 61 9.37 -12.99 3.75
N LYS A 62 10.60 -12.74 3.27
CA LYS A 62 11.69 -13.73 3.21
C LYS A 62 12.16 -14.17 4.61
N HIS A 63 12.00 -13.35 5.63
CA HIS A 63 12.45 -13.64 7.00
C HIS A 63 11.52 -14.60 7.75
N CYS A 64 10.20 -14.48 7.55
CA CYS A 64 9.21 -15.32 8.23
C CYS A 64 8.55 -16.34 7.29
N HIS A 65 9.10 -16.50 6.08
CA HIS A 65 8.65 -17.43 5.05
C HIS A 65 7.15 -17.31 4.75
N GLY A 66 6.70 -16.09 4.46
CA GLY A 66 5.31 -15.83 4.04
C GLY A 66 4.29 -15.73 5.18
N ARG A 67 4.70 -15.87 6.45
CA ARG A 67 3.81 -15.57 7.60
C ARG A 67 3.35 -14.11 7.62
N GLY A 68 4.18 -13.22 7.07
CA GLY A 68 3.90 -11.81 6.82
C GLY A 68 4.27 -11.43 5.39
N ARG A 69 4.01 -10.17 5.05
CA ARG A 69 4.28 -9.60 3.72
C ARG A 69 5.07 -8.30 3.86
N THR A 70 5.92 -8.00 2.88
CA THR A 70 6.71 -6.76 2.82
C THR A 70 6.31 -5.97 1.58
N ILE A 71 6.41 -4.64 1.64
CA ILE A 71 6.18 -3.80 0.46
C ILE A 71 7.12 -4.22 -0.67
N ASN A 72 6.61 -4.33 -1.90
CA ASN A 72 7.43 -4.70 -3.04
C ASN A 72 8.12 -3.46 -3.66
N LEU A 73 9.13 -3.70 -4.49
CA LEU A 73 9.90 -2.61 -5.13
C LEU A 73 9.02 -1.67 -5.97
N PHE A 74 8.00 -2.21 -6.63
CA PHE A 74 7.06 -1.42 -7.40
C PHE A 74 6.30 -0.41 -6.53
N ALA A 75 5.73 -0.89 -5.42
CA ALA A 75 5.00 -0.07 -4.46
C ALA A 75 5.91 0.99 -3.83
N LEU A 76 7.11 0.59 -3.41
CA LEU A 76 8.10 1.48 -2.83
C LEU A 76 8.51 2.59 -3.81
N ALA A 77 8.77 2.22 -5.08
CA ALA A 77 9.11 3.18 -6.12
C ALA A 77 7.96 4.15 -6.41
N CYS A 78 6.71 3.68 -6.41
CA CYS A 78 5.54 4.55 -6.55
C CYS A 78 5.45 5.57 -5.40
N GLU A 79 5.71 5.13 -4.17
CA GLU A 79 5.73 6.01 -3.01
C GLU A 79 6.84 7.06 -3.10
N VAL A 80 8.07 6.66 -3.40
CA VAL A 80 9.22 7.54 -3.54
C VAL A 80 9.01 8.55 -4.68
N LYS A 81 8.58 8.11 -5.85
CA LYS A 81 8.28 8.99 -6.99
C LYS A 81 7.25 10.06 -6.62
N ARG A 82 6.20 9.68 -5.89
CA ARG A 82 5.17 10.62 -5.39
C ARG A 82 5.77 11.62 -4.40
N LYS A 83 6.58 11.17 -3.44
CA LYS A 83 7.25 12.06 -2.47
C LYS A 83 8.20 13.04 -3.16
N LEU A 84 9.03 12.57 -4.09
CA LEU A 84 9.92 13.41 -4.90
C LEU A 84 9.14 14.44 -5.74
N SER A 85 8.05 14.01 -6.39
CA SER A 85 7.17 14.90 -7.17
C SER A 85 6.55 16.03 -6.34
N ASN A 86 6.29 15.76 -5.06
CA ASN A 86 5.69 16.70 -4.13
C ASN A 86 6.73 17.57 -3.41
N SER A 87 8.03 17.26 -3.54
CA SER A 87 9.12 18.00 -2.87
C SER A 87 9.62 19.21 -3.69
N GLY A 88 8.85 19.67 -4.67
CA GLY A 88 9.21 20.82 -5.51
C GLY A 88 9.29 22.15 -4.77
N TYR A 89 8.64 22.26 -3.60
CA TYR A 89 8.62 23.48 -2.78
C TYR A 89 9.93 23.75 -2.02
N ALA A 90 10.81 22.76 -1.88
CA ALA A 90 12.08 22.95 -1.19
C ALA A 90 12.94 23.99 -1.94
N GLU A 91 13.82 24.72 -1.26
CA GLU A 91 14.70 25.69 -1.93
C GLU A 91 15.90 25.02 -2.61
N ASN A 92 16.44 23.97 -2.00
CA ASN A 92 17.70 23.35 -2.41
C ASN A 92 17.62 22.70 -3.80
N LYS A 93 18.73 22.70 -4.55
CA LYS A 93 18.76 22.31 -5.98
C LYS A 93 18.64 20.80 -6.21
N TYR A 94 18.99 19.99 -5.23
CA TYR A 94 19.00 18.54 -5.34
C TYR A 94 17.95 17.90 -4.43
N LEU A 95 17.20 16.96 -4.99
CA LEU A 95 16.42 15.97 -4.27
C LEU A 95 17.26 14.70 -4.18
N VAL A 96 17.55 14.25 -2.96
CA VAL A 96 18.34 13.06 -2.71
C VAL A 96 17.41 11.94 -2.27
N CYS A 97 17.53 10.78 -2.92
CA CYS A 97 16.93 9.53 -2.47
C CYS A 97 18.07 8.58 -2.08
N GLU A 98 18.13 8.25 -0.80
CA GLU A 98 19.06 7.27 -0.27
C GLU A 98 18.32 5.95 -0.02
N GLY A 99 18.94 4.82 -0.33
CA GLY A 99 18.30 3.51 -0.22
C GLY A 99 19.20 2.36 -0.63
N HIS A 100 18.71 1.13 -0.44
CA HIS A 100 19.42 -0.07 -0.85
C HIS A 100 19.70 -0.09 -2.37
N PRO A 101 20.88 -0.54 -2.83
CA PRO A 101 21.24 -0.56 -4.25
C PRO A 101 20.20 -1.21 -5.17
N GLU A 102 19.61 -2.34 -4.74
CA GLU A 102 18.55 -3.04 -5.50
C GLU A 102 17.34 -2.14 -5.75
N PHE A 103 16.89 -1.39 -4.74
CA PHE A 103 15.77 -0.46 -4.87
C PHE A 103 16.13 0.73 -5.76
N LEU A 104 17.33 1.30 -5.58
CA LEU A 104 17.77 2.44 -6.39
C LEU A 104 17.94 2.06 -7.87
N GLN A 105 18.44 0.86 -8.16
CA GLN A 105 18.50 0.34 -9.52
C GLN A 105 17.10 0.21 -10.13
N TYR A 106 16.15 -0.33 -9.37
CA TYR A 106 14.76 -0.41 -9.79
C TYR A 106 14.17 0.98 -10.11
N LEU A 107 14.42 1.96 -9.24
CA LEU A 107 13.97 3.34 -9.43
C LEU A 107 14.64 4.01 -10.64
N GLN A 108 15.94 3.77 -10.85
CA GLN A 108 16.71 4.32 -11.96
C GLN A 108 16.24 3.81 -13.32
N ASN A 109 15.77 2.56 -13.40
CA ASN A 109 15.23 1.98 -14.63
C ASN A 109 13.97 2.70 -15.14
N ASP A 110 13.26 3.46 -14.29
CA ASP A 110 12.10 4.27 -14.66
C ASP A 110 12.50 5.71 -15.03
N GLU A 111 13.37 5.85 -16.02
CA GLU A 111 13.90 7.15 -16.46
C GLU A 111 12.80 8.13 -16.87
N ASN A 112 11.72 7.64 -17.48
CA ASN A 112 10.59 8.47 -17.91
C ASN A 112 9.93 9.19 -16.73
N ASN A 113 9.67 8.48 -15.62
CA ASN A 113 9.14 9.13 -14.43
C ASN A 113 10.16 10.06 -13.77
N LEU A 114 11.44 9.66 -13.67
CA LEU A 114 12.46 10.52 -13.09
C LEU A 114 12.61 11.83 -13.88
N ASN A 115 12.53 11.76 -15.21
CA ASN A 115 12.53 12.93 -16.08
C ASN A 115 11.28 13.78 -15.91
N TYR A 116 10.09 13.17 -15.74
CA TYR A 116 8.88 13.90 -15.39
C TYR A 116 9.03 14.68 -14.08
N ILE A 117 9.58 14.03 -13.04
CA ILE A 117 9.80 14.65 -11.72
C ILE A 117 10.79 15.81 -11.83
N ARG A 118 11.91 15.62 -12.55
CA ARG A 118 12.91 16.69 -12.80
C ARG A 118 12.28 17.90 -13.47
N LYS A 119 11.43 17.68 -14.50
CA LYS A 119 10.71 18.76 -15.19
C LYS A 119 9.70 19.47 -14.29
N ARG A 120 8.95 18.71 -13.49
CA ARG A 120 7.92 19.24 -12.58
C ARG A 120 8.50 20.04 -11.42
N THR A 121 9.61 19.57 -10.86
CA THR A 121 10.23 20.18 -9.66
C THR A 121 11.32 21.19 -9.99
N HIS A 122 11.81 21.21 -11.24
CA HIS A 122 13.00 21.96 -11.66
C HIS A 122 14.27 21.66 -10.83
N LYS A 123 14.32 20.47 -10.22
CA LYS A 123 15.42 20.01 -9.37
C LYS A 123 16.14 18.81 -9.98
N LYS A 124 17.41 18.65 -9.61
CA LYS A 124 18.19 17.45 -9.95
C LYS A 124 17.89 16.36 -8.92
N ILE A 125 17.83 15.11 -9.37
CA ILE A 125 17.62 13.95 -8.49
C ILE A 125 18.94 13.20 -8.35
N ARG A 126 19.38 12.96 -7.11
CA ARG A 126 20.57 12.17 -6.77
C ARG A 126 20.13 10.89 -6.08
N LEU A 127 20.64 9.74 -6.53
CA LEU A 127 20.42 8.44 -5.89
C LEU A 127 21.71 8.08 -5.12
N VAL A 128 21.60 7.77 -3.83
CA VAL A 128 22.73 7.47 -2.94
C VAL A 128 22.55 6.07 -2.37
N ALA A 129 23.44 5.16 -2.73
CA ALA A 129 23.35 3.77 -2.28
C ALA A 129 23.85 3.62 -0.84
N ASP A 130 23.04 2.95 -0.03
CA ASP A 130 23.39 2.47 1.31
C ASP A 130 23.21 0.95 1.35
N ASN A 131 24.30 0.20 1.52
CA ASN A 131 24.26 -1.28 1.51
C ASN A 131 23.74 -1.86 2.83
N ASP A 132 23.77 -1.10 3.91
CA ASP A 132 23.33 -1.54 5.24
C ASP A 132 21.83 -1.27 5.44
N MET A 133 21.23 -0.43 4.59
CA MET A 133 19.80 -0.13 4.62
C MET A 133 18.96 -1.30 4.08
N PRO A 134 17.88 -1.71 4.76
CA PRO A 134 16.96 -2.71 4.23
C PRO A 134 16.33 -2.30 2.89
N VAL A 135 16.08 -3.26 1.99
CA VAL A 135 15.49 -3.01 0.65
C VAL A 135 14.16 -2.24 0.70
N GLY A 136 13.38 -2.43 1.76
CA GLY A 136 12.08 -1.79 1.97
C GLY A 136 12.15 -0.37 2.55
N GLU A 137 13.34 0.12 2.87
CA GLU A 137 13.55 1.41 3.52
C GLU A 137 14.27 2.39 2.58
N TYR A 138 14.04 3.68 2.82
CA TYR A 138 14.67 4.76 2.06
C TYR A 138 14.60 6.07 2.85
N ASN A 139 15.51 6.99 2.54
CA ASN A 139 15.47 8.36 3.01
C ASN A 139 15.32 9.33 1.83
N ILE A 140 14.50 10.37 2.02
CA ILE A 140 14.42 11.49 1.08
C ILE A 140 14.75 12.77 1.83
N TYR A 141 15.69 13.53 1.30
CA TYR A 141 16.08 14.83 1.82
C TYR A 141 16.53 15.76 0.67
N THR A 142 16.62 17.04 0.97
CA THR A 142 17.04 18.07 0.01
C THR A 142 18.47 18.51 0.30
N SER A 143 19.28 18.69 -0.73
CA SER A 143 20.67 19.13 -0.64
C SER A 143 20.94 20.25 -1.64
N ASP A 144 21.91 21.11 -1.33
CA ASP A 144 22.33 22.23 -2.19
C ASP A 144 23.14 21.80 -3.40
#